data_AF-A0A7C2UU34-F1
#
_entry.id   AF-A0A7C2UU34-F1
#
_cell.length_a   1.000
_cell.length_b   1.000
_cell.length_c   1.000
_cell.angle_alpha   90.00
_cell.angle_beta   90.00
_cell.angle_gamma   90.00
#
_symmetry.space_group_name_H-M   'P 1'
#
loop_
_entity.id
_entity.type
_entity.pdbx_description
1 polymer ?
#
loop_
_entity_poly.entity_id
_entity_poly.type
_entity_poly.pdbx_seq_one_letter_code
_entity_poly.pdbx_strand_id
1 'polypeptide(L)'
;MSFRWKLSAALLLTALLAVGATYWLTTTGVRERFASFRLEQRHFEVESLVPFLAGYWRDNGTWAGLDIYFQLVSYVRRGTEVFHRPVLDRIMVIDAEYQVVGCAEKTQLGQCVMDDPEIREIIEYYGVPVVVDGIQVATVIPLDIANLTPLERDFLRSIQRAVLVGGAAALVAAALLAVLLAAQLSRPLKRLILAT
;
A
#
# COMPACT_ATOMS: atom_id res chain seq x y z
N MET A 1 -4.09 19.92 -44.58
CA MET A 1 -3.33 19.93 -43.29
C MET A 1 -1.94 19.36 -43.52
N SER A 2 -0.90 20.09 -43.10
CA SER A 2 0.51 19.75 -43.36
C SER A 2 0.88 18.37 -42.79
N PHE A 3 1.49 17.51 -43.61
CA PHE A 3 2.02 16.18 -43.23
C PHE A 3 2.88 16.23 -41.95
N ARG A 4 3.61 17.32 -41.75
CA ARG A 4 4.46 17.57 -40.57
C ARG A 4 3.65 17.61 -39.27
N TRP A 5 2.46 18.21 -39.30
CA TRP A 5 1.59 18.29 -38.12
C TRP A 5 1.06 16.91 -37.71
N LYS A 6 0.67 16.07 -38.69
CA LYS A 6 0.20 14.71 -38.42
C LYS A 6 1.29 13.83 -37.80
N LEU A 7 2.53 13.94 -38.29
CA LEU A 7 3.66 13.18 -37.75
C LEU A 7 4.01 13.63 -36.32
N SER A 8 4.09 14.95 -36.08
CA SER A 8 4.36 15.49 -34.74
C SER A 8 3.26 15.12 -33.74
N ALA A 9 1.98 15.19 -34.15
CA ALA A 9 0.85 14.83 -33.31
C ALA A 9 0.85 13.34 -32.95
N ALA A 10 1.14 12.45 -33.91
CA ALA A 10 1.21 11.01 -33.67
C ALA A 10 2.35 10.64 -32.69
N LEU A 11 3.52 11.27 -32.82
CA LEU A 11 4.66 11.08 -31.91
C LEU A 11 4.36 11.58 -30.49
N LEU A 12 3.74 12.77 -30.36
CA LEU A 12 3.36 13.30 -29.06
C LEU A 12 2.30 12.42 -28.39
N LEU A 13 1.30 11.96 -29.15
CA LEU A 13 0.21 11.15 -28.62
C LEU A 13 0.69 9.76 -28.17
N THR A 14 1.58 9.13 -28.95
CA THR A 14 2.19 7.85 -28.56
C THR A 14 3.06 7.99 -27.30
N ALA A 15 3.86 9.06 -27.19
CA ALA A 15 4.63 9.34 -25.98
C ALA A 15 3.73 9.56 -24.75
N LEU A 16 2.65 10.33 -24.90
CA LEU A 16 1.66 10.58 -23.85
C LEU A 16 0.99 9.29 -23.39
N LEU A 17 0.57 8.43 -24.32
CA LEU A 17 -0.03 7.14 -24.02
C LEU A 17 0.95 6.20 -23.33
N ALA A 18 2.21 6.15 -23.78
CA ALA A 18 3.23 5.33 -23.15
C ALA A 18 3.53 5.77 -21.70
N VAL A 19 3.66 7.08 -21.46
CA VAL A 19 3.87 7.64 -20.10
C VAL A 19 2.64 7.40 -19.23
N GLY A 20 1.44 7.65 -19.75
CA GLY A 20 0.19 7.44 -19.03
C GLY A 20 -0.02 5.97 -18.65
N ALA A 21 0.21 5.04 -19.58
CA ALA A 21 0.15 3.61 -19.33
C ALA A 21 1.19 3.16 -18.30
N THR A 22 2.43 3.65 -18.40
CA THR A 22 3.50 3.32 -17.45
C THR A 22 3.18 3.84 -16.04
N TYR A 23 2.70 5.08 -15.94
CA TYR A 23 2.25 5.66 -14.67
C TYR A 23 1.11 4.83 -14.07
N TRP A 24 0.11 4.50 -14.89
CA TRP A 24 -1.01 3.68 -14.45
C TRP A 24 -0.56 2.30 -13.96
N LEU A 25 0.21 1.55 -14.76
CA LEU A 25 0.72 0.22 -14.39
C LEU A 25 1.57 0.24 -13.12
N THR A 26 2.43 1.25 -12.99
CA THR A 26 3.30 1.39 -11.82
C THR A 26 2.47 1.73 -10.59
N THR A 27 1.45 2.58 -10.72
CA THR A 27 0.63 2.99 -9.57
C THR A 27 -0.35 1.91 -9.12
N THR A 28 -0.93 1.11 -10.01
CA THR A 28 -1.79 -0.03 -9.61
C THR A 28 -0.95 -1.20 -9.10
N GLY A 29 0.07 -1.63 -9.86
CA GLY A 29 0.88 -2.80 -9.51
C GLY A 29 1.69 -2.63 -8.21
N VAL A 30 2.14 -1.41 -7.91
CA VAL A 30 2.84 -1.12 -6.63
C VAL A 30 1.85 -1.15 -5.46
N ARG A 31 0.62 -0.67 -5.61
CA ARG A 31 -0.35 -0.62 -4.50
C ARG A 31 -0.79 -2.01 -4.04
N GLU A 32 -1.12 -2.89 -4.99
CA GLU A 32 -1.55 -4.27 -4.67
C GLU A 32 -0.43 -5.07 -3.99
N ARG A 33 0.79 -5.04 -4.55
CA ARG A 33 1.93 -5.74 -3.96
C ARG A 33 2.33 -5.16 -2.59
N PHE A 34 2.18 -3.86 -2.39
CA PHE A 34 2.52 -3.24 -1.11
C PHE A 34 1.53 -3.60 0.00
N ALA A 35 0.26 -3.88 -0.33
CA ALA A 35 -0.71 -4.37 0.64
C ALA A 35 -0.34 -5.78 1.15
N SER A 36 0.00 -6.70 0.25
CA SER A 36 0.42 -8.05 0.65
C SER A 36 1.74 -8.05 1.42
N PHE A 37 2.75 -7.29 0.97
CA PHE A 37 4.02 -7.13 1.71
C PHE A 37 3.82 -6.56 3.13
N ARG A 38 2.85 -5.65 3.32
CA ARG A 38 2.55 -5.09 4.64
C ARG A 38 1.97 -6.13 5.59
N LEU A 39 1.12 -7.04 5.13
CA LEU A 39 0.58 -8.12 5.96
C LEU A 39 1.69 -9.09 6.37
N GLU A 40 2.56 -9.46 5.44
CA GLU A 40 3.67 -10.39 5.72
C GLU A 40 4.71 -9.79 6.68
N GLN A 41 5.10 -8.52 6.50
CA GLN A 41 5.99 -7.86 7.44
C GLN A 41 5.37 -7.72 8.85
N ARG A 42 4.04 -7.58 8.94
CA ARG A 42 3.33 -7.44 10.23
C ARG A 42 3.17 -8.74 10.98
N HIS A 43 3.24 -9.89 10.30
CA HIS A 43 3.21 -11.19 10.97
C HIS A 43 4.28 -11.28 12.08
N PHE A 44 5.50 -10.79 11.80
CA PHE A 44 6.58 -10.71 12.80
C PHE A 44 6.29 -9.75 13.97
N GLU A 45 5.58 -8.65 13.72
CA GLU A 45 5.16 -7.70 14.76
C GLU A 45 4.09 -8.34 15.66
N VAL A 46 3.13 -9.07 15.07
CA VAL A 46 2.09 -9.82 15.78
C VAL A 46 2.69 -10.92 16.66
N GLU A 47 3.66 -11.68 16.14
CA GLU A 47 4.33 -12.74 16.89
C GLU A 47 4.98 -12.23 18.18
N SER A 48 5.52 -11.00 18.17
CA SER A 48 6.10 -10.37 19.35
C SER A 48 5.07 -10.03 20.46
N LEU A 49 3.78 -9.94 20.10
CA LEU A 49 2.69 -9.64 21.04
C LEU A 49 2.07 -10.90 21.66
N VAL A 50 2.32 -12.08 21.09
CA VAL A 50 1.79 -13.35 21.60
C VAL A 50 2.18 -13.60 23.06
N PRO A 51 3.43 -13.38 23.52
CA PRO A 51 3.78 -13.57 24.93
C PRO A 51 2.98 -12.68 25.88
N PHE A 52 2.68 -11.44 25.47
CA PHE A 52 1.85 -10.52 26.26
C PHE A 52 0.41 -11.04 26.36
N LEU A 53 -0.20 -11.47 25.26
CA LEU A 53 -1.57 -11.99 25.24
C LEU A 53 -1.69 -13.31 26.00
N ALA A 54 -0.70 -14.20 25.86
CA ALA A 54 -0.61 -15.44 26.62
C ALA A 54 -0.46 -15.17 28.12
N GLY A 55 0.31 -14.15 28.51
CA GLY A 55 0.42 -13.68 29.88
C GLY A 55 -0.92 -13.15 30.42
N TYR A 56 -1.58 -12.29 29.64
CA TYR A 56 -2.90 -11.74 30.00
C TYR A 56 -3.93 -12.84 30.28
N TRP A 57 -4.00 -13.85 29.40
CA TRP A 57 -4.90 -14.98 29.59
C TRP A 57 -4.54 -15.81 30.81
N ARG A 58 -3.24 -16.05 31.07
CA ARG A 58 -2.80 -16.81 32.24
C ARG A 58 -3.19 -16.12 33.56
N ASP A 59 -3.11 -14.80 33.60
CA ASP A 59 -3.38 -14.03 34.82
C ASP A 59 -4.88 -13.83 35.08
N ASN A 60 -5.69 -13.68 34.02
CA ASN A 60 -7.12 -13.35 34.14
C ASN A 60 -8.06 -14.55 33.90
N GLY A 61 -7.63 -15.54 33.11
CA GLY A 61 -8.46 -16.66 32.66
C GLY A 61 -9.60 -16.29 31.70
N THR A 62 -9.66 -15.04 31.26
CA THR A 62 -10.67 -14.51 30.34
C THR A 62 -10.10 -13.35 29.52
N TRP A 63 -10.72 -13.05 28.38
CA TRP A 63 -10.38 -11.88 27.55
C TRP A 63 -11.10 -10.59 27.99
N ALA A 64 -11.97 -10.64 29.00
CA ALA A 64 -12.65 -9.46 29.51
C ALA A 64 -11.63 -8.40 29.97
N GLY A 65 -11.77 -7.15 29.48
CA GLY A 65 -10.87 -6.03 29.79
C GLY A 65 -9.65 -5.90 28.87
N LEU A 66 -9.44 -6.82 27.94
CA LEU A 66 -8.37 -6.73 26.95
C LEU A 66 -8.53 -5.47 26.06
N ASP A 67 -9.77 -5.05 25.80
CA ASP A 67 -10.12 -3.87 25.00
C ASP A 67 -9.53 -2.56 25.53
N ILE A 68 -9.19 -2.49 26.81
CA ILE A 68 -8.53 -1.33 27.42
C ILE A 68 -7.15 -1.10 26.76
N TYR A 69 -6.39 -2.17 26.50
CA TYR A 69 -5.07 -2.08 25.86
C TYR A 69 -5.14 -1.60 24.40
N PHE A 70 -6.27 -1.83 23.73
CA PHE A 70 -6.53 -1.29 22.39
C PHE A 70 -6.84 0.21 22.40
N GLN A 71 -7.24 0.75 23.56
CA GLN A 71 -7.53 2.17 23.74
C GLN A 71 -6.32 2.97 24.25
N LEU A 72 -5.27 2.28 24.74
CA LEU A 72 -4.04 2.93 25.16
C LEU A 72 -3.37 3.61 23.96
N VAL A 73 -3.20 4.93 24.04
CA VAL A 73 -2.51 5.73 23.03
C VAL A 73 -1.07 6.01 23.45
N SER A 74 -0.16 5.82 22.50
CA SER A 74 1.22 6.30 22.59
C SER A 74 1.33 7.68 21.94
N TYR A 75 2.14 8.55 22.54
CA TYR A 75 2.45 9.86 21.98
C TYR A 75 3.82 9.80 21.30
N VAL A 76 3.82 9.92 19.98
CA VAL A 76 5.06 9.96 19.20
C VAL A 76 5.29 11.39 18.74
N ARG A 77 6.36 12.01 19.22
CA ARG A 77 6.79 13.34 18.78
C ARG A 77 7.70 13.21 17.57
N ARG A 78 7.35 13.85 16.46
CA ARG A 78 8.21 13.95 15.27
C ARG A 78 8.30 15.41 14.85
N GLY A 79 9.43 16.05 15.15
CA GLY A 79 9.59 17.49 14.95
C GLY A 79 8.62 18.30 15.83
N THR A 80 7.79 19.12 15.20
CA THR A 80 6.75 19.94 15.86
C THR A 80 5.40 19.23 15.97
N GLU A 81 5.20 18.12 15.28
CA GLU A 81 3.92 17.39 15.27
C GLU A 81 3.93 16.26 16.31
N VAL A 82 2.84 16.17 17.09
CA VAL A 82 2.59 15.09 18.03
C VAL A 82 1.51 14.19 17.45
N PHE A 83 1.87 12.93 17.22
CA PHE A 83 0.94 11.92 16.75
C PHE A 83 0.47 11.08 17.94
N HIS A 84 -0.84 10.86 18.02
CA HIS A 84 -1.42 9.84 18.90
C HIS A 84 -1.61 8.57 18.08
N ARG A 85 -1.15 7.42 18.59
CA ARG A 85 -1.39 6.12 17.97
C ARG A 85 -1.77 5.10 19.05
N PRO A 86 -2.91 4.40 18.92
CA PRO A 86 -3.23 3.30 19.81
C PRO A 86 -2.18 2.18 19.69
N VAL A 87 -1.74 1.61 20.81
CA VAL A 87 -0.60 0.68 20.84
C VAL A 87 -0.89 -0.61 20.08
N LEU A 88 -2.14 -1.09 20.15
CA LEU A 88 -2.61 -2.31 19.50
C LEU A 88 -3.52 -1.99 18.29
N ASP A 89 -3.36 -0.84 17.64
CA ASP A 89 -4.28 -0.38 16.58
C ASP A 89 -4.31 -1.27 15.33
N ARG A 90 -3.34 -2.18 15.18
CA ARG A 90 -3.01 -2.92 13.96
C ARG A 90 -3.28 -4.42 14.03
N ILE A 91 -3.92 -4.89 15.10
CA ILE A 91 -4.19 -6.30 15.30
C ILE A 91 -5.65 -6.53 15.64
N MET A 92 -6.10 -7.75 15.39
CA MET A 92 -7.36 -8.26 15.89
C MET A 92 -7.08 -9.58 16.62
N VAL A 93 -7.67 -9.74 17.79
CA VAL A 93 -7.60 -10.95 18.61
C VAL A 93 -8.95 -11.63 18.56
N ILE A 94 -8.94 -12.89 18.18
CA ILE A 94 -10.10 -13.74 17.97
C ILE A 94 -9.97 -14.91 18.95
N ASP A 95 -10.99 -15.19 19.75
CA ASP A 95 -10.95 -16.30 20.71
C ASP A 95 -11.16 -17.68 20.03
N ALA A 96 -11.21 -18.73 20.83
CA ALA A 96 -11.41 -20.11 20.35
C ALA A 96 -12.82 -20.32 19.73
N GLU A 97 -13.77 -19.47 20.08
CA GLU A 97 -15.15 -19.46 19.59
C GLU A 97 -15.35 -18.57 18.35
N TYR A 98 -14.25 -18.09 17.75
CA TYR A 98 -14.26 -17.19 16.58
C TYR A 98 -14.91 -15.83 16.85
N GLN A 99 -14.95 -15.38 18.10
CA GLN A 99 -15.41 -14.05 18.48
C GLN A 99 -14.23 -13.08 18.57
N VAL A 100 -14.45 -11.87 18.08
CA VAL A 100 -13.46 -10.80 18.22
C VAL A 100 -13.44 -10.29 19.65
N VAL A 101 -12.37 -10.59 20.38
CA VAL A 101 -12.19 -10.20 21.79
C VAL A 101 -11.26 -9.01 21.97
N GLY A 102 -10.53 -8.63 20.92
CA GLY A 102 -9.68 -7.43 20.93
C GLY A 102 -9.57 -6.83 19.53
N CYS A 103 -9.92 -5.56 19.39
CA CYS A 103 -9.80 -4.82 18.15
C CYS A 103 -9.75 -3.31 18.45
N ALA A 104 -9.06 -2.55 17.61
CA ALA A 104 -9.03 -1.09 17.68
C ALA A 104 -10.41 -0.49 17.37
N GLU A 105 -11.17 -1.15 16.49
CA GLU A 105 -12.51 -0.73 16.10
C GLU A 105 -13.54 -1.37 17.02
N LYS A 106 -14.16 -0.57 17.89
CA LYS A 106 -15.10 -1.05 18.91
C LYS A 106 -16.33 -1.75 18.34
N THR A 107 -16.74 -1.43 17.11
CA THR A 107 -17.88 -2.04 16.45
C THR A 107 -17.66 -3.53 16.19
N GLN A 108 -16.40 -3.94 16.02
CA GLN A 108 -16.00 -5.32 15.72
C GLN A 108 -16.00 -6.21 16.97
N LEU A 109 -15.92 -5.64 18.18
CA LEU A 109 -15.85 -6.42 19.41
C LEU A 109 -17.12 -7.27 19.61
N GLY A 110 -16.94 -8.55 19.93
CA GLY A 110 -18.00 -9.54 20.12
C GLY A 110 -18.63 -10.07 18.82
N GLN A 111 -18.19 -9.59 17.64
CA GLN A 111 -18.66 -10.14 16.38
C GLN A 111 -18.06 -11.53 16.14
N CYS A 112 -18.88 -12.46 15.66
CA CYS A 112 -18.42 -13.74 15.15
C CYS A 112 -17.91 -13.55 13.73
N VAL A 113 -16.66 -13.94 13.47
CA VAL A 113 -15.98 -13.74 12.18
C VAL A 113 -15.78 -15.05 11.40
N MET A 114 -16.35 -16.16 11.88
CA MET A 114 -16.18 -17.48 11.26
C MET A 114 -16.67 -17.54 9.81
N ASP A 115 -17.73 -16.81 9.49
CA ASP A 115 -18.35 -16.79 8.14
C ASP A 115 -17.79 -15.67 7.24
N ASP A 116 -16.88 -14.83 7.74
CA ASP A 116 -16.25 -13.77 6.96
C ASP A 116 -15.13 -14.37 6.08
N PRO A 117 -15.27 -14.38 4.75
CA PRO A 117 -14.30 -15.01 3.87
C PRO A 117 -12.94 -14.29 3.86
N GLU A 118 -12.92 -12.97 4.06
CA GLU A 118 -11.68 -12.18 4.08
C GLU A 118 -10.90 -12.46 5.36
N ILE A 119 -11.58 -12.44 6.51
CA ILE A 119 -10.94 -12.73 7.80
C ILE A 119 -10.44 -14.18 7.84
N ARG A 120 -11.20 -15.13 7.30
CA ARG A 120 -10.79 -16.53 7.25
C ARG A 120 -9.52 -16.74 6.45
N GLU A 121 -9.37 -16.10 5.30
CA GLU A 121 -8.14 -16.14 4.51
C GLU A 121 -6.95 -15.57 5.30
N ILE A 122 -7.15 -14.45 6.01
CA ILE A 122 -6.09 -13.85 6.83
C ILE A 122 -5.70 -14.77 8.00
N ILE A 123 -6.65 -15.43 8.66
CA ILE A 123 -6.38 -16.41 9.71
C ILE A 123 -5.54 -17.56 9.17
N GLU A 124 -5.88 -18.10 8.00
CA GLU A 124 -5.21 -19.26 7.40
C GLU A 124 -3.75 -18.96 7.03
N TYR A 125 -3.48 -17.78 6.47
CA TYR A 125 -2.14 -17.43 5.98
C TYR A 125 -1.29 -16.64 6.98
N TYR A 126 -1.90 -15.79 7.81
CA TYR A 126 -1.19 -14.84 8.67
C TYR A 126 -1.58 -14.93 10.15
N GLY A 127 -2.52 -15.82 10.50
CA GLY A 127 -2.95 -16.02 11.88
C GLY A 127 -1.82 -16.57 12.75
N VAL A 128 -1.62 -15.92 13.90
CA VAL A 128 -0.64 -16.35 14.91
C VAL A 128 -1.41 -16.92 16.10
N PRO A 129 -1.25 -18.20 16.44
CA PRO A 129 -1.96 -18.80 17.55
C PRO A 129 -1.38 -18.32 18.88
N VAL A 130 -2.27 -17.95 19.81
CA VAL A 130 -1.92 -17.73 21.22
C VAL A 130 -2.14 -19.03 21.97
N VAL A 131 -1.05 -19.66 22.39
CA VAL A 131 -1.07 -20.95 23.08
C VAL A 131 -0.70 -20.75 24.56
N VAL A 132 -1.56 -21.22 25.45
CA VAL A 132 -1.32 -21.24 26.90
C VAL A 132 -1.44 -22.69 27.38
N ASP A 133 -0.40 -23.20 28.03
CA ASP A 133 -0.35 -24.57 28.56
C ASP A 133 -0.67 -25.66 27.52
N GLY A 134 -0.29 -25.42 26.26
CA GLY A 134 -0.53 -26.33 25.14
C GLY A 134 -1.92 -26.23 24.50
N ILE A 135 -2.79 -25.35 25.01
CA ILE A 135 -4.13 -25.10 24.48
C ILE A 135 -4.12 -23.76 23.73
N GLN A 136 -4.62 -23.75 22.49
CA GLN A 136 -4.85 -22.51 21.76
C GLN A 136 -6.07 -21.80 22.34
N VAL A 137 -5.85 -20.60 22.87
CA VAL A 137 -6.88 -19.79 23.56
C VAL A 137 -7.35 -18.60 22.73
N ALA A 138 -6.59 -18.24 21.71
CA ALA A 138 -6.94 -17.23 20.72
C ALA A 138 -6.07 -17.36 19.46
N THR A 139 -6.47 -16.63 18.43
CA THR A 139 -5.69 -16.36 17.22
C THR A 139 -5.59 -14.86 17.05
N VAL A 140 -4.39 -14.37 16.75
CA VAL A 140 -4.15 -12.96 16.44
C VAL A 140 -3.90 -12.82 14.95
N ILE A 141 -4.56 -11.85 14.33
CA ILE A 141 -4.34 -11.51 12.93
C ILE A 141 -3.88 -10.06 12.79
N PRO A 142 -2.99 -9.76 11.83
CA PRO A 142 -2.68 -8.38 11.46
C PRO A 142 -3.87 -7.77 10.70
N LEU A 143 -4.23 -6.53 11.04
CA LEU A 143 -5.23 -5.74 10.31
C LEU A 143 -4.54 -4.85 9.28
N ASP A 144 -5.07 -4.79 8.06
CA ASP A 144 -4.71 -3.73 7.12
C ASP A 144 -5.58 -2.50 7.34
N ILE A 145 -5.18 -1.65 8.29
CA ILE A 145 -5.81 -0.34 8.42
C ILE A 145 -5.45 0.51 7.19
N ALA A 146 -6.47 1.02 6.51
CA ALA A 146 -6.39 1.94 5.37
C ALA A 146 -5.50 3.19 5.62
N ASN A 147 -5.15 3.46 6.88
CA ASN A 147 -4.26 4.53 7.28
C ASN A 147 -2.78 4.14 7.09
N LEU A 148 -2.21 4.60 5.98
CA LEU A 148 -0.76 4.57 5.73
C LEU A 148 0.02 5.22 6.88
N THR A 149 1.11 4.58 7.30
CA THR A 149 2.05 5.24 8.22
C THR A 149 2.67 6.47 7.56
N PRO A 150 3.15 7.47 8.33
CA PRO A 150 3.85 8.61 7.75
C PRO A 150 5.00 8.20 6.82
N LEU A 151 5.75 7.15 7.19
CA LEU A 151 6.85 6.63 6.39
C LEU A 151 6.38 6.00 5.07
N GLU A 152 5.31 5.22 5.09
CA GLU A 152 4.70 4.64 3.88
C GLU A 152 4.15 5.74 2.96
N ARG A 153 3.52 6.79 3.52
CA ARG A 153 3.06 7.95 2.74
C ARG A 153 4.21 8.68 2.08
N ASP A 154 5.31 8.87 2.79
CA ASP A 154 6.51 9.54 2.26
C ASP A 154 7.16 8.70 1.15
N PHE A 155 7.24 7.38 1.33
CA PHE A 155 7.71 6.44 0.31
C PHE A 155 6.86 6.49 -0.95
N LEU A 156 5.53 6.41 -0.83
CA LEU A 156 4.61 6.50 -1.97
C LEU A 156 4.70 7.85 -2.68
N ARG A 157 4.82 8.95 -1.93
CA ARG A 157 5.04 10.29 -2.51
C ARG A 157 6.37 10.37 -3.27
N SER A 158 7.42 9.74 -2.76
CA SER A 158 8.73 9.69 -3.42
C SER A 158 8.66 8.92 -4.75
N ILE A 159 8.00 7.74 -4.76
CA ILE A 159 7.78 6.96 -5.99
C ILE A 159 6.99 7.78 -7.02
N GLN A 160 5.86 8.38 -6.61
CA GLN A 160 5.05 9.20 -7.52
C GLN A 160 5.86 10.34 -8.12
N ARG A 161 6.67 11.04 -7.30
CA ARG A 161 7.54 12.12 -7.78
C ARG A 161 8.60 11.59 -8.76
N ALA A 162 9.22 10.45 -8.48
CA ALA A 162 10.21 9.85 -9.38
C ALA A 162 9.59 9.49 -10.74
N VAL A 163 8.39 8.92 -10.76
CA VAL A 163 7.67 8.62 -12.01
C VAL A 163 7.33 9.89 -12.78
N LEU A 164 6.88 10.95 -12.10
CA LEU A 164 6.58 12.23 -12.75
C LEU A 164 7.83 12.88 -13.35
N VAL A 165 8.96 12.88 -12.62
CA VAL A 165 10.22 13.43 -13.10
C VAL A 165 10.76 12.63 -14.28
N GLY A 166 10.72 11.28 -14.20
CA GLY A 166 11.11 10.40 -15.30
C GLY A 166 10.22 10.58 -16.54
N GLY A 167 8.90 10.67 -16.35
CA GLY A 167 7.94 10.94 -17.42
C GLY A 167 8.15 12.30 -18.08
N ALA A 168 8.44 13.34 -17.31
CA ALA A 168 8.76 14.66 -17.84
C ALA A 168 10.04 14.65 -18.68
N ALA A 169 11.10 13.99 -18.21
CA ALA A 169 12.34 13.83 -18.97
C ALA A 169 12.11 13.07 -20.29
N ALA A 170 11.30 12.01 -20.28
CA ALA A 170 10.95 11.25 -21.48
C ALA A 170 10.17 12.11 -22.49
N LEU A 171 9.21 12.92 -22.04
CA LEU A 171 8.47 13.85 -22.90
C LEU A 171 9.38 14.88 -23.57
N VAL A 172 10.35 15.43 -22.83
CA VAL A 172 11.35 16.36 -23.38
C VAL A 172 12.19 15.67 -24.47
N ALA A 173 12.69 14.47 -24.19
CA ALA A 173 13.48 13.69 -25.16
C ALA A 173 12.67 13.36 -26.43
N ALA A 174 11.40 12.96 -26.27
CA ALA A 174 10.51 12.67 -27.38
C ALA A 174 10.23 13.93 -28.23
N ALA A 175 10.00 15.08 -27.60
CA ALA A 175 9.81 16.35 -28.31
C ALA A 175 11.06 16.75 -29.12
N LEU A 176 12.26 16.60 -28.54
CA LEU A 176 13.52 16.87 -29.24
C LEU A 176 13.70 15.94 -30.46
N LEU A 177 13.45 14.64 -30.30
CA LEU A 177 13.52 13.67 -31.40
C LEU A 177 12.51 13.99 -32.50
N ALA A 178 11.27 14.35 -32.14
CA ALA A 178 10.25 14.74 -33.11
C ALA A 178 10.67 15.96 -33.94
N VAL A 179 11.27 16.98 -33.30
CA VAL A 179 11.81 18.15 -33.99
C VAL A 179 12.97 17.78 -34.92
N LEU A 180 13.90 16.94 -34.45
CA LEU A 180 15.05 16.47 -35.22
C LEU A 180 14.64 15.69 -36.47
N LEU A 181 13.74 14.71 -36.32
CA LEU A 181 13.21 13.91 -37.43
C LEU A 181 12.44 14.78 -38.41
N ALA A 182 11.60 15.69 -37.92
CA ALA A 182 10.90 16.65 -38.77
C ALA A 182 11.90 17.52 -39.55
N ALA A 183 12.98 17.98 -38.92
CA ALA A 183 14.01 18.78 -39.60
C ALA A 183 14.81 17.98 -40.64
N GLN A 184 15.18 16.74 -40.33
CA GLN A 184 15.94 15.86 -41.23
C GLN A 184 15.14 15.41 -42.45
N LEU A 185 13.85 15.10 -42.29
CA LEU A 185 13.00 14.68 -43.41
C LEU A 185 12.51 15.86 -44.26
N SER A 186 12.28 17.03 -43.63
CA SER A 186 11.74 18.19 -44.36
C SER A 186 12.78 18.94 -45.20
N ARG A 187 14.07 18.91 -44.82
CA ARG A 187 15.15 19.59 -45.54
C ARG A 187 15.44 19.03 -46.95
N PRO A 188 15.58 17.71 -47.15
CA PRO A 188 15.86 17.14 -48.48
C PRO A 188 14.64 17.21 -49.42
N LEU A 189 13.42 17.06 -48.89
CA LEU A 189 12.18 17.19 -49.69
C LEU A 189 12.00 18.60 -50.29
N LYS A 190 12.39 19.66 -49.56
CA LYS A 190 12.38 21.02 -50.10
C LYS A 190 13.40 21.22 -51.23
N ARG A 191 14.53 20.50 -51.22
CA ARG A 191 15.53 20.57 -52.29
C ARG A 191 15.08 19.87 -53.57
N LEU A 192 14.30 18.78 -53.47
CA LEU A 192 13.76 18.12 -54.67
C LEU A 192 12.63 18.92 -55.32
N ILE A 193 11.76 19.57 -54.53
CA ILE A 193 10.62 20.34 -55.08
C ILE A 193 11.07 21.65 -55.78
N LEU A 194 12.25 22.18 -55.44
CA LEU A 194 12.83 23.36 -56.10
C LEU A 194 13.74 23.02 -57.28
N ALA A 195 14.00 21.74 -57.55
CA ALA A 195 14.88 21.28 -58.63
C ALA A 195 14.10 20.74 -59.87
N THR A 196 12.77 20.82 -59.83
CA THR A 196 11.84 20.62 -60.96
C THR A 196 11.04 21.89 -61.15
#